data_AF-A0A431I5L0-F1
#
_entry.id   AF-A0A431I5L0-F1
#
_cell.length_a   1.000
_cell.length_b   1.000
_cell.length_c   1.000
_cell.angle_alpha   90.00
_cell.angle_beta   90.00
_cell.angle_gamma   90.00
#
_symmetry.space_group_name_H-M   'P 1'
#
loop_
_entity.id
_entity.type
_entity.pdbx_description
1 polymer ?
#
loop_
_entity_poly.entity_id
_entity_poly.type
_entity_poly.pdbx_seq_one_letter_code
_entity_poly.pdbx_strand_id
1 'polypeptide(L)'
;MLVLWEILGGIFFFGFVGFFSLILFSSLFGCFGFILFWAALIGLVMFLNISLKWIFISVVVVYALLLLKKYLRYQELPDYDGYLATNNNAYVNGKVICKHCGSEHLVHQGLFGRAGRLRYYVCVRCRNWLYRFKVI
;
A
#
# COMPACT_ATOMS: atom_id res chain seq x y z
N MET A 1 -7.46 30.93 3.12
CA MET A 1 -7.53 29.45 3.18
C MET A 1 -7.13 28.80 1.86
N LEU A 2 -7.65 29.21 0.70
CA LEU A 2 -7.29 28.65 -0.62
C LEU A 2 -5.79 28.70 -0.95
N VAL A 3 -5.12 29.84 -0.77
CA VAL A 3 -3.69 30.00 -1.07
C VAL A 3 -2.80 29.06 -0.26
N LEU A 4 -3.16 28.78 1.00
CA LEU A 4 -2.39 27.89 1.87
C LEU A 4 -2.51 26.43 1.41
N TRP A 5 -3.69 26.04 0.92
CA TRP A 5 -3.93 24.73 0.30
C TRP A 5 -3.22 24.58 -1.04
N GLU A 6 -3.11 25.65 -1.84
CA GLU A 6 -2.34 25.66 -3.10
C GLU A 6 -0.84 25.50 -2.84
N ILE A 7 -0.29 26.18 -1.83
CA ILE A 7 1.11 26.03 -1.43
C ILE A 7 1.39 24.61 -0.92
N LEU A 8 0.53 24.08 -0.04
CA LEU A 8 0.65 22.70 0.45
C LEU A 8 0.52 21.68 -0.69
N GLY A 9 -0.45 21.88 -1.59
CA GLY A 9 -0.66 21.04 -2.77
C GLY A 9 0.53 21.08 -3.73
N GLY A 10 1.10 22.27 -3.96
CA GLY A 10 2.30 22.46 -4.76
C GLY A 10 3.51 21.72 -4.17
N ILE A 11 3.76 21.86 -2.86
CA ILE A 11 4.86 21.16 -2.19
C ILE A 11 4.71 19.64 -2.28
N PHE A 12 3.49 19.11 -2.07
CA PHE A 12 3.22 17.70 -2.23
C PHE A 12 3.38 17.22 -3.67
N PHE A 13 2.92 17.99 -4.66
CA PHE A 13 3.03 17.64 -6.07
C PHE A 13 4.50 17.66 -6.54
N PHE A 14 5.25 18.71 -6.21
CA PHE A 14 6.69 18.78 -6.53
C PHE A 14 7.49 17.71 -5.79
N GLY A 15 7.13 17.38 -4.54
CA GLY A 15 7.72 16.27 -3.80
C GLY A 15 7.47 14.91 -4.43
N PHE A 16 6.24 14.68 -4.89
CA PHE A 16 5.87 13.45 -5.58
C PHE A 16 6.60 13.32 -6.93
N VAL A 17 6.67 14.41 -7.71
CA VAL A 17 7.41 14.46 -8.98
C VAL A 17 8.92 14.28 -8.74
N GLY A 18 9.49 14.87 -7.70
CA GLY A 18 10.90 14.70 -7.31
C GLY A 18 11.24 13.29 -6.82
N PHE A 19 10.31 12.63 -6.14
CA PHE A 19 10.46 11.22 -5.75
C PHE A 19 10.36 10.28 -6.97
N PHE A 20 9.44 10.58 -7.91
CA PHE A 20 9.33 9.83 -9.15
C PHE A 20 10.53 10.05 -10.09
N SER A 21 11.15 11.23 -10.08
CA SER A 21 12.34 11.50 -10.89
C SER A 21 13.56 10.70 -10.42
N LEU A 22 13.70 10.43 -9.12
CA LEU A 22 14.70 9.49 -8.58
C LEU A 22 14.51 8.05 -9.10
N ILE A 23 13.26 7.64 -9.33
CA ILE A 23 12.92 6.28 -9.78
C ILE A 23 13.07 6.14 -11.30
N LEU A 24 12.72 7.20 -12.05
CA LEU A 24 12.67 7.17 -13.52
C LEU A 24 13.98 7.62 -14.20
N PHE A 25 14.71 8.57 -13.63
CA PHE A 25 15.97 9.07 -14.17
C PHE A 25 17.10 8.78 -13.20
N SER A 26 17.89 7.75 -13.51
CA SER A 26 19.07 7.30 -12.74
C SER A 26 20.26 8.29 -12.83
N SER A 27 19.99 9.60 -12.91
CA SER A 27 20.99 10.66 -13.11
C SER A 27 20.76 11.83 -12.15
N LEU A 28 21.77 12.70 -12.05
CA LEU A 28 21.91 13.89 -11.18
C LEU A 28 20.62 14.71 -10.94
N PHE A 29 19.68 14.73 -11.88
CA PHE A 29 18.38 15.40 -11.75
C PHE A 29 17.48 14.82 -10.66
N GLY A 30 17.50 13.51 -10.44
CA GLY A 30 16.75 12.87 -9.35
C GLY A 30 17.26 13.30 -7.98
N CYS A 31 18.59 13.37 -7.82
CA CYS A 31 19.23 13.82 -6.59
C CYS A 31 18.88 15.29 -6.27
N PHE A 32 18.86 16.16 -7.28
CA PHE A 32 18.50 17.56 -7.10
C PHE A 32 17.03 17.72 -6.66
N GLY A 33 16.10 16.99 -7.28
CA GLY A 33 14.69 16.99 -6.90
C GLY A 33 14.45 16.50 -5.47
N PHE A 34 15.19 15.48 -5.04
CA PHE A 34 15.13 14.97 -3.67
C PHE A 34 15.63 15.99 -2.64
N ILE A 35 16.76 16.63 -2.91
CA ILE A 35 17.32 17.67 -2.02
C ILE A 35 16.35 18.84 -1.90
N LEU A 36 15.77 19.30 -3.01
CA LEU A 36 14.76 20.36 -3.03
C LEU A 36 13.51 19.98 -2.22
N PHE A 37 13.04 18.74 -2.33
CA PHE A 37 11.92 18.24 -1.54
C PHE A 37 12.21 18.29 -0.04
N TRP A 38 13.38 17.79 0.40
CA TRP A 38 13.75 17.84 1.81
C TRP A 38 13.95 19.26 2.32
N ALA A 39 14.55 20.14 1.52
CA ALA A 39 14.70 21.56 1.87
C ALA A 39 13.35 22.27 2.03
N ALA A 40 12.42 22.02 1.10
CA ALA A 40 11.06 22.57 1.17
C ALA A 40 10.27 22.01 2.37
N LEU A 41 10.41 20.70 2.64
CA LEU A 41 9.80 20.04 3.79
C LEU A 41 10.32 20.67 5.10
N ILE A 42 11.64 20.76 5.28
CA ILE A 42 12.27 21.37 6.47
C ILE A 42 11.86 22.84 6.61
N GLY A 43 11.85 23.60 5.52
CA GLY A 43 11.39 24.99 5.52
C GLY A 43 9.93 25.14 5.97
N LEU A 44 9.05 24.23 5.54
CA LEU A 44 7.65 24.20 5.96
C LEU A 44 7.49 23.80 7.44
N VAL A 45 8.31 22.86 7.93
CA VAL A 45 8.33 22.51 9.37
C VAL A 45 8.72 23.71 10.22
N MET A 46 9.78 24.43 9.81
CA MET A 46 10.23 25.64 10.50
C MET A 46 9.18 26.77 10.43
N PHE A 47 8.58 26.99 9.24
CA PHE A 47 7.58 28.03 9.03
C PHE A 47 6.30 27.82 9.83
N LEU A 48 5.80 26.58 9.88
CA LEU A 48 4.58 26.26 10.63
C LEU A 48 4.84 26.07 12.14
N ASN A 49 6.09 26.21 12.59
CA ASN A 49 6.53 25.90 13.96
C ASN A 49 6.03 24.53 14.45
N ILE A 50 5.90 23.58 13.52
CA ILE A 50 5.43 22.24 13.84
C ILE A 50 6.61 21.53 14.48
N SER A 51 6.46 21.12 15.75
CA SER A 51 7.49 20.32 16.37
C SER A 51 7.68 19.03 15.57
N LEU A 52 8.93 18.69 15.22
CA LEU A 52 9.31 17.43 14.56
C LEU A 52 8.64 16.18 15.18
N LYS A 53 8.37 16.23 16.49
CA LYS A 53 7.60 15.22 17.24
C LYS A 53 6.23 14.94 16.62
N TRP A 54 5.48 15.97 16.20
CA TRP A 54 4.14 15.82 15.61
C TRP A 54 4.16 15.16 14.23
N ILE A 55 5.21 15.40 13.45
CA ILE A 55 5.41 14.73 12.15
C ILE A 55 5.71 13.25 12.36
N PHE A 56 6.54 12.92 13.35
CA PHE A 56 6.81 11.52 13.67
C PHE A 56 5.53 10.81 14.17
N ILE A 57 4.77 11.46 15.05
CA ILE A 57 3.49 10.94 15.54
C ILE A 57 2.52 10.72 14.37
N SER A 58 2.39 11.67 13.44
CA SER A 58 1.45 11.54 12.31
C SER A 58 1.83 10.37 11.39
N VAL A 59 3.11 10.18 11.10
CA VAL A 59 3.59 9.03 10.32
C VAL A 59 3.26 7.70 11.01
N VAL A 60 3.50 7.61 12.33
CA VAL A 60 3.19 6.41 13.11
C VAL A 60 1.68 6.13 13.12
N VAL A 61 0.85 7.16 13.33
CA VAL A 61 -0.61 7.03 13.35
C VAL A 61 -1.13 6.59 11.97
N VAL A 62 -0.68 7.22 10.88
CA VAL A 62 -1.08 6.84 9.52
C VAL A 62 -0.67 5.39 9.22
N TYR A 63 0.55 5.00 9.60
CA TYR A 63 1.01 3.62 9.43
C TYR A 63 0.15 2.61 10.22
N ALA A 64 -0.18 2.93 11.48
CA ALA A 64 -1.05 2.10 12.31
C ALA A 64 -2.46 1.95 11.70
N LEU A 65 -3.04 3.03 11.17
CA LEU A 65 -4.34 2.98 10.48
C LEU A 65 -4.30 2.11 9.22
N LEU A 66 -3.23 2.17 8.44
CA LEU A 66 -3.05 1.31 7.26
C LEU A 66 -2.92 -0.17 7.65
N LEU A 67 -2.19 -0.48 8.73
CA LEU A 67 -2.10 -1.84 9.26
C LEU A 67 -3.46 -2.34 9.74
N LEU A 68 -4.23 -1.51 10.46
CA LEU A 68 -5.56 -1.86 10.93
C LEU A 68 -6.50 -2.13 9.75
N LYS A 69 -6.53 -1.25 8.75
CA LYS A 69 -7.35 -1.45 7.53
C LYS A 69 -6.98 -2.75 6.81
N LYS A 70 -5.68 -3.05 6.71
CA LYS A 70 -5.20 -4.29 6.11
C LYS A 70 -5.65 -5.52 6.90
N TYR A 71 -5.62 -5.43 8.23
CA TYR A 71 -6.06 -6.50 9.13
C TYR A 71 -7.59 -6.71 9.06
N LEU A 72 -8.39 -5.65 9.05
CA LEU A 72 -9.84 -5.74 8.89
C LEU A 72 -10.22 -6.40 7.56
N ARG A 73 -9.59 -5.96 6.46
CA ARG A 73 -9.77 -6.60 5.14
C ARG A 73 -9.40 -8.09 5.15
N TYR A 74 -8.38 -8.47 5.93
CA TYR A 74 -8.01 -9.86 6.09
C TYR A 74 -9.07 -10.67 6.86
N GLN A 75 -9.69 -10.05 7.87
CA GLN A 75 -10.76 -10.69 8.64
C GLN A 75 -12.03 -10.91 7.83
N GLU A 76 -12.32 -10.03 6.88
CA GLU A 76 -13.47 -10.14 5.97
C GLU A 76 -13.30 -11.21 4.88
N LEU A 77 -12.07 -11.70 4.64
CA LEU A 77 -11.85 -12.72 3.63
C LEU A 77 -12.38 -14.07 4.08
N PRO A 78 -13.06 -14.80 3.18
CA PRO A 78 -13.46 -16.17 3.46
C PRO A 78 -12.23 -17.06 3.59
N ASP A 79 -12.38 -18.16 4.32
CA ASP A 79 -11.43 -19.27 4.28
C ASP A 79 -11.59 -20.05 2.96
N TYR A 80 -10.67 -20.98 2.67
CA TYR A 80 -10.66 -21.74 1.40
C TYR A 80 -12.02 -22.38 1.08
N ASP A 81 -12.60 -23.11 2.04
CA ASP A 81 -13.89 -23.78 1.86
C ASP A 81 -15.03 -22.78 1.69
N GLY A 82 -14.98 -21.66 2.44
CA GLY A 82 -15.95 -20.58 2.30
C GLY A 82 -15.91 -19.95 0.91
N TYR A 83 -14.71 -19.75 0.36
CA TYR A 83 -14.55 -19.19 -0.98
C TYR A 83 -15.10 -20.10 -2.07
N LEU A 84 -14.90 -21.42 -1.96
CA LEU A 84 -15.49 -22.39 -2.88
C LEU A 84 -17.01 -22.45 -2.74
N ALA A 85 -17.54 -22.41 -1.51
CA ALA A 85 -18.97 -22.40 -1.25
C ALA A 85 -19.68 -21.14 -1.80
N THR A 86 -19.01 -19.99 -1.82
CA THR A 86 -19.58 -18.76 -2.40
C THR A 86 -19.41 -18.69 -3.93
N ASN A 87 -18.53 -19.51 -4.51
CA ASN A 87 -18.11 -19.42 -5.90
C ASN A 87 -17.99 -20.79 -6.55
N ASN A 88 -19.13 -21.38 -6.94
CA ASN A 88 -19.20 -22.72 -7.52
C ASN A 88 -18.31 -22.93 -8.77
N ASN A 89 -17.99 -21.86 -9.50
CA ASN A 89 -17.15 -21.91 -10.71
C ASN A 89 -15.66 -21.64 -10.42
N ALA A 90 -15.28 -21.45 -9.16
CA ALA A 90 -13.90 -21.13 -8.79
C ALA A 90 -13.00 -22.37 -8.69
N TYR A 91 -13.51 -23.57 -8.97
CA TYR A 91 -12.74 -24.82 -9.01
C TYR A 91 -12.89 -25.47 -10.38
N VAL A 92 -11.82 -25.50 -11.17
CA VAL A 92 -11.81 -26.02 -12.54
C VAL A 92 -10.56 -26.89 -12.72
N ASN A 93 -10.71 -28.08 -13.31
CA ASN A 93 -9.60 -28.99 -13.62
C ASN A 93 -8.69 -29.31 -12.41
N GLY A 94 -9.27 -29.44 -11.22
CA GLY A 94 -8.52 -29.76 -10.00
C GLY A 94 -7.75 -28.57 -9.39
N LYS A 95 -8.00 -27.34 -9.86
CA LYS A 95 -7.31 -26.14 -9.37
C LYS A 95 -8.30 -25.02 -9.04
N VAL A 96 -7.92 -24.19 -8.07
CA VAL A 96 -8.68 -22.98 -7.74
C VAL A 96 -8.33 -21.86 -8.71
N ILE A 97 -9.36 -21.20 -9.25
CA ILE A 97 -9.23 -20.07 -10.15
C ILE A 97 -9.77 -18.79 -9.52
N CYS A 98 -9.27 -17.65 -10.00
CA CYS A 98 -9.80 -16.36 -9.59
C CYS A 98 -11.21 -16.15 -10.17
N LYS A 99 -12.22 -15.97 -9.31
CA LYS A 99 -13.60 -15.67 -9.74
C LYS A 99 -13.70 -14.43 -10.64
N HIS A 100 -12.86 -13.42 -10.38
CA HIS A 100 -12.95 -12.13 -11.05
C HIS A 100 -12.37 -12.13 -12.47
N CYS A 101 -11.31 -12.89 -12.74
CA CYS A 101 -10.62 -12.86 -14.03
C CYS A 101 -10.33 -14.23 -14.66
N GLY A 102 -10.77 -15.32 -14.02
CA GLY A 102 -10.59 -16.69 -14.50
C GLY A 102 -9.15 -17.21 -14.48
N SER A 103 -8.18 -16.44 -13.96
CA SER A 103 -6.77 -16.85 -13.95
C SER A 103 -6.49 -17.92 -12.90
N GLU A 104 -5.72 -18.95 -13.30
CA GLU A 104 -5.15 -19.97 -12.40
C GLU A 104 -3.92 -19.49 -11.62
N HIS A 105 -3.36 -18.33 -11.98
CA HIS A 105 -2.14 -17.83 -11.35
C HIS A 105 -2.46 -17.16 -10.02
N LEU A 106 -2.47 -17.98 -8.97
CA LEU A 106 -2.66 -17.55 -7.59
C LEU A 106 -1.35 -17.64 -6.82
N VAL A 107 -1.04 -16.61 -6.04
CA VAL A 107 0.14 -16.56 -5.18
C VAL A 107 -0.30 -16.30 -3.75
N HIS A 108 0.28 -17.02 -2.80
CA HIS A 108 0.06 -16.75 -1.39
C HIS A 108 1.00 -15.65 -0.91
N GLN A 109 0.48 -14.77 -0.06
CA GLN A 109 1.25 -13.72 0.59
C GLN A 109 0.97 -13.73 2.09
N GLY A 110 1.98 -13.38 2.89
CA GLY A 110 1.78 -13.17 4.32
C GLY A 110 1.26 -11.76 4.62
N LEU A 111 0.41 -11.64 5.63
CA LEU A 111 -0.24 -10.38 6.00
C LEU A 111 0.76 -9.31 6.45
N PHE A 112 1.76 -9.70 7.23
CA PHE A 112 2.81 -8.81 7.77
C PHE A 112 4.21 -9.16 7.28
N GLY A 113 4.32 -9.88 6.16
CA GLY A 113 5.60 -10.32 5.59
C GLY A 113 5.65 -11.83 5.34
N ARG A 114 6.73 -12.29 4.68
CA ARG A 114 6.86 -13.67 4.18
C ARG A 114 6.85 -14.74 5.29
N ALA A 115 7.37 -14.43 6.47
CA ALA A 115 7.41 -15.34 7.62
C ALA A 115 6.12 -15.33 8.48
N GLY A 116 5.12 -14.53 8.14
CA GLY A 116 3.88 -14.45 8.91
C GLY A 116 3.03 -15.73 8.84
N ARG A 117 2.39 -16.08 9.97
CA ARG A 117 1.42 -17.19 10.06
C ARG A 117 0.09 -16.88 9.36
N LEU A 118 -0.31 -15.61 9.35
CA LEU A 118 -1.52 -15.13 8.68
C LEU A 118 -1.21 -14.95 7.20
N ARG A 119 -1.86 -15.74 6.34
CA ARG A 119 -1.61 -15.75 4.90
C ARG A 119 -2.91 -15.69 4.10
N TYR A 120 -2.82 -15.18 2.88
CA TYR A 120 -3.94 -15.04 1.98
C TYR A 120 -3.49 -15.26 0.54
N TYR A 121 -4.41 -15.70 -0.31
CA TYR A 121 -4.17 -15.89 -1.73
C TYR A 121 -4.60 -14.66 -2.52
N VAL A 122 -3.76 -14.27 -3.48
CA VAL A 122 -3.98 -13.15 -4.40
C VAL A 122 -3.85 -13.65 -5.82
N CYS A 123 -4.73 -13.18 -6.70
CA CYS A 123 -4.57 -13.40 -8.13
C CYS A 123 -3.46 -12.50 -8.69
N VAL A 124 -2.49 -13.07 -9.39
CA VAL A 124 -1.37 -12.31 -9.98
C VAL A 124 -1.84 -11.34 -11.07
N ARG A 125 -2.89 -11.70 -11.81
CA ARG A 125 -3.40 -10.91 -12.94
C ARG A 125 -4.18 -9.68 -12.51
N CYS A 126 -5.17 -9.86 -11.62
CA CYS A 126 -6.06 -8.76 -11.20
C CYS A 126 -5.75 -8.20 -9.80
N ARG A 127 -4.77 -8.77 -9.08
CA ARG A 127 -4.36 -8.38 -7.72
C ARG A 127 -5.48 -8.45 -6.67
N ASN A 128 -6.57 -9.14 -6.96
CA ASN A 128 -7.65 -9.35 -6.00
C ASN A 128 -7.28 -10.40 -4.95
N TRP A 129 -7.66 -10.11 -3.72
CA TRP A 129 -7.54 -11.02 -2.57
C TRP A 129 -8.72 -11.98 -2.63
N LEU A 130 -8.45 -13.27 -2.48
CA LEU A 130 -9.44 -14.32 -2.72
C LEU A 130 -9.92 -14.95 -1.43
N TYR A 131 -9.01 -15.57 -0.70
CA TYR A 131 -9.30 -16.26 0.56
C TYR A 131 -8.08 -16.24 1.46
N ARG A 132 -8.33 -16.42 2.76
CA ARG A 132 -7.30 -16.48 3.79
C ARG A 132 -7.03 -17.92 4.23
N PHE A 133 -5.88 -18.11 4.85
CA PHE A 133 -5.52 -19.33 5.57
C PHE A 133 -4.52 -19.01 6.67
N LYS A 134 -4.46 -19.87 7.69
CA LYS A 134 -3.54 -19.75 8.81
C LYS A 134 -2.63 -20.97 8.83
N VAL A 135 -1.32 -20.72 8.85
CA VAL A 135 -0.33 -21.78 9.06
C VAL A 135 -0.30 -22.08 10.57
N ILE A 136 -0.55 -23.34 10.93
CA ILE A 136 -0.54 -23.84 12.32
C ILE A 136 0.90 -23.86 12.83
#